data_AF-A0A9X8MQM2-F1
#
_entry.id   AF-A0A9X8MQM2-F1
#
_cell.length_a   1.000
_cell.length_b   1.000
_cell.length_c   1.000
_cell.angle_alpha   90.00
_cell.angle_beta   90.00
_cell.angle_gamma   90.00
#
_symmetry.space_group_name_H-M   'P 1'
#
loop_
_entity.id
_entity.type
_entity.pdbx_description
1 polymer ?
#
loop_
_entity_poly.entity_id
_entity_poly.type
_entity_poly.pdbx_seq_one_letter_code
_entity_poly.pdbx_strand_id
1 'polypeptide(L)'
;MPSAPAFTANLVLPAATWYEKHDLSSTDMHPYVHAFSPAISPPWQARTDFEIFQGLAAKFSKLAAGRLDTAYDLVATPPQHDTPGETAQPGGVVRDWQDGAPAEPGRNLPNFTVVERDYTAVAAKLATFGPLAEEHGMTVKGITVHPAAEARWLAARCGTAPSGPAHGRRLLDTDVKLCEAILALSGTTNGRVAAEGFDRLAERCGAGAGFAGLAEAVREGRVVFSDTQNRPVQVGTSFEWSGKEAPDRRYAPFTINTEHRKPWHTLTGRQHFSLDHDWMAEYGEQLPVYRPPLDFTAMQGTAPADGDSHSVTVRYLTPHSKWSIHSEYQENLLMQTLARGGPVIWMSVADAEAVGAADNDWVEAVNPNGVVVARAVVSHRMPPGTVFMYHVQERLVNVPRSQATGRRGRVHNALTRLLIKPTGDGARPVRLPGARPAGHDALRALALQPAGARLHRSRRLSGPAVHRLPLAGPGHALPAPRQHRVRREATRCPATAARTATVTCGRPDRIRSRYASGSSTSAPVRRASSKASTASSPPARVSARNAPTRPARSVAGSRATSLRTSARRCASTRSTSARPSVVSRSTTSRRLCGLGRRSTSPAALSLSTIRIAVDGFPPSIAASAASLSG
;
A
#
# COMPACT_ATOMS: atom_id res chain seq x y z
N MET A 1 3.72 19.86 -7.02
CA MET A 1 5.05 20.05 -7.64
C MET A 1 5.52 18.68 -8.11
N PRO A 2 6.70 18.47 -8.75
CA PRO A 2 7.29 17.13 -8.74
C PRO A 2 7.58 16.72 -7.28
N SER A 3 7.21 15.50 -6.88
CA SER A 3 7.56 14.90 -5.58
C SER A 3 9.08 14.67 -5.45
N ALA A 4 9.61 14.40 -4.25
CA ALA A 4 11.06 14.21 -4.13
C ALA A 4 11.61 13.00 -4.92
N PRO A 5 10.88 11.87 -5.08
CA PRO A 5 11.26 10.82 -6.02
C PRO A 5 11.34 11.32 -7.46
N ALA A 6 10.35 12.10 -7.93
CA ALA A 6 10.35 12.67 -9.28
C ALA A 6 11.52 13.65 -9.51
N PHE A 7 11.92 14.41 -8.48
CA PHE A 7 13.12 15.26 -8.54
C PHE A 7 14.43 14.47 -8.71
N THR A 8 14.45 13.18 -8.33
CA THR A 8 15.62 12.29 -8.48
C THR A 8 15.52 11.31 -9.66
N ALA A 9 14.41 11.31 -10.39
CA ALA A 9 14.19 10.41 -11.52
C ALA A 9 14.89 10.91 -12.79
N ASN A 10 15.33 9.98 -13.66
CA ASN A 10 15.89 10.32 -14.97
C ASN A 10 14.80 10.73 -15.99
N LEU A 11 13.58 10.23 -15.81
CA LEU A 11 12.41 10.53 -16.63
C LEU A 11 11.21 10.70 -15.71
N VAL A 12 10.38 11.70 -15.99
CA VAL A 12 9.12 11.96 -15.30
C VAL A 12 8.02 11.99 -16.35
N LEU A 13 7.00 11.16 -16.17
CA LEU A 13 5.82 11.12 -17.05
C LEU A 13 4.66 11.81 -16.31
N PRO A 14 3.97 12.79 -16.93
CA PRO A 14 2.85 13.47 -16.29
C PRO A 14 1.63 12.53 -16.23
N ALA A 15 1.28 12.10 -15.02
CA ALA A 15 0.07 11.33 -14.77
C ALA A 15 -1.15 12.26 -14.60
N ALA A 16 -2.32 11.81 -15.05
CA ALA A 16 -3.60 12.45 -14.81
C ALA A 16 -3.98 12.37 -13.32
N THR A 17 -4.65 13.41 -12.82
CA THR A 17 -5.17 13.41 -11.45
C THR A 17 -6.39 12.49 -11.31
N TRP A 18 -6.80 12.30 -10.06
CA TRP A 18 -7.98 11.50 -9.68
C TRP A 18 -9.33 12.14 -10.11
N TYR A 19 -9.32 13.37 -10.61
CA TYR A 19 -10.47 14.03 -11.24
C TYR A 19 -10.42 14.02 -12.78
N GLU A 20 -9.49 13.28 -13.38
CA GLU A 20 -9.18 13.31 -14.82
C GLU A 20 -9.10 11.90 -15.44
N LYS A 21 -9.45 10.85 -14.69
CA LYS A 21 -9.38 9.43 -15.13
C LYS A 21 -10.57 8.60 -14.66
N HIS A 22 -10.87 7.50 -15.35
CA HIS A 22 -11.77 6.46 -14.84
C HIS A 22 -10.96 5.43 -14.05
N ASP A 23 -11.40 5.12 -12.84
CA ASP A 23 -10.76 4.14 -11.96
C ASP A 23 -11.76 3.71 -10.86
N LEU A 24 -11.42 2.71 -10.05
CA LEU A 24 -12.25 2.22 -8.93
C LEU A 24 -11.59 2.46 -7.57
N SER A 25 -12.40 2.60 -6.53
CA SER A 25 -11.95 2.83 -5.16
C SER A 25 -12.81 2.09 -4.13
N SER A 26 -12.13 1.51 -3.14
CA SER A 26 -12.70 0.76 -2.01
C SER A 26 -11.75 0.81 -0.81
N THR A 27 -12.25 0.57 0.40
CA THR A 27 -11.45 0.56 1.64
C THR A 27 -12.10 -0.34 2.69
N ASP A 28 -11.30 -0.94 3.57
CA ASP A 28 -11.75 -1.74 4.72
C ASP A 28 -12.71 -0.98 5.66
N MET A 29 -12.69 0.36 5.63
CA MET A 29 -13.49 1.21 6.51
C MET A 29 -14.99 1.16 6.22
N HIS A 30 -15.41 0.75 5.02
CA HIS A 30 -16.83 0.69 4.65
C HIS A 30 -17.11 -0.30 3.49
N PRO A 31 -18.29 -0.91 3.40
CA PRO A 31 -18.59 -1.94 2.40
C PRO A 31 -18.98 -1.37 1.03
N TYR A 32 -18.38 -0.27 0.58
CA TYR A 32 -18.74 0.39 -0.69
C TYR A 32 -17.59 0.44 -1.70
N VAL A 33 -17.91 0.14 -2.95
CA VAL A 33 -17.09 0.45 -4.13
C VAL A 33 -17.67 1.68 -4.85
N HIS A 34 -16.80 2.58 -5.30
CA HIS A 34 -17.17 3.80 -6.04
C HIS A 34 -16.16 4.09 -7.15
N ALA A 35 -16.56 4.87 -8.15
CA ALA A 35 -15.68 5.26 -9.26
C ALA A 35 -14.97 6.59 -9.01
N PHE A 36 -13.75 6.70 -9.51
CA PHE A 36 -13.22 7.97 -10.01
C PHE A 36 -13.78 8.21 -11.42
N SER A 37 -14.03 9.47 -11.77
CA SER A 37 -14.52 9.83 -13.11
C SER A 37 -13.97 11.20 -13.53
N PRO A 38 -13.62 11.38 -14.81
CA PRO A 38 -13.05 12.62 -15.30
C PRO A 38 -14.10 13.75 -15.27
N ALA A 39 -13.84 14.79 -14.48
CA ALA A 39 -14.56 16.06 -14.54
C ALA A 39 -14.12 16.90 -15.76
N ILE A 40 -12.86 16.74 -16.16
CA ILE A 40 -12.26 17.29 -17.39
C ILE A 40 -11.31 16.25 -18.00
N SER A 41 -10.90 16.45 -19.25
CA SER A 41 -9.79 15.69 -19.84
C SER A 41 -8.46 16.04 -19.14
N PRO A 42 -7.50 15.09 -19.04
CA PRO A 42 -6.17 15.36 -18.52
C PRO A 42 -5.51 16.58 -19.18
N PRO A 43 -5.04 17.58 -18.41
CA PRO A 43 -4.53 18.83 -18.96
C PRO A 43 -3.11 18.68 -19.54
N TRP A 44 -2.77 19.58 -20.47
CA TRP A 44 -1.49 19.63 -21.17
C TRP A 44 -1.15 18.36 -21.94
N GLN A 45 -0.24 17.54 -21.42
CA GLN A 45 0.21 16.26 -21.96
C GLN A 45 0.09 15.14 -20.91
N ALA A 46 -0.63 15.39 -19.81
CA ALA A 46 -0.94 14.38 -18.82
C ALA A 46 -1.75 13.24 -19.45
N ARG A 47 -1.60 12.04 -18.91
CA ARG A 47 -2.29 10.82 -19.36
C ARG A 47 -2.65 9.97 -18.17
N THR A 48 -3.69 9.16 -18.28
CA THR A 48 -4.01 8.20 -17.19
C THR A 48 -2.87 7.18 -17.07
N ASP A 49 -2.66 6.61 -15.88
CA ASP A 49 -1.63 5.58 -15.68
C ASP A 49 -1.83 4.40 -16.65
N PHE A 50 -3.10 4.05 -16.89
CA PHE A 50 -3.51 3.08 -17.90
C PHE A 50 -3.02 3.44 -19.31
N GLU A 51 -3.27 4.66 -19.79
CA GLU A 51 -2.78 5.13 -21.10
C GLU A 51 -1.25 5.17 -21.19
N ILE A 52 -0.57 5.53 -20.09
CA ILE A 52 0.90 5.53 -20.01
C ILE A 52 1.43 4.10 -20.20
N PHE A 53 0.93 3.14 -19.43
CA PHE A 53 1.40 1.75 -19.51
C PHE A 53 1.00 1.07 -20.83
N GLN A 54 -0.19 1.32 -21.38
CA GLN A 54 -0.57 0.85 -22.71
C GLN A 54 0.34 1.42 -23.81
N GLY A 55 0.65 2.73 -23.74
CA GLY A 55 1.57 3.38 -24.68
C GLY A 55 3.00 2.85 -24.59
N LEU A 56 3.49 2.61 -23.37
CA LEU A 56 4.79 1.98 -23.12
C LEU A 56 4.82 0.53 -23.65
N ALA A 57 3.77 -0.26 -23.38
CA ALA A 57 3.66 -1.63 -23.87
C ALA A 57 3.64 -1.70 -25.40
N ALA A 58 2.86 -0.84 -26.07
CA ALA A 58 2.83 -0.73 -27.54
C ALA A 58 4.21 -0.38 -28.12
N LYS A 59 4.93 0.56 -27.50
CA LYS A 59 6.29 0.92 -27.92
C LYS A 59 7.29 -0.19 -27.65
N PHE A 60 7.19 -0.86 -26.50
CA PHE A 60 8.03 -2.00 -26.11
C PHE A 60 7.88 -3.16 -27.10
N SER A 61 6.64 -3.62 -27.35
CA SER A 61 6.35 -4.70 -28.30
C SER A 61 6.88 -4.42 -29.70
N LYS A 62 6.77 -3.18 -30.19
CA LYS A 62 7.38 -2.77 -31.47
C LYS A 62 8.91 -2.83 -31.46
N LEU A 63 9.56 -2.58 -30.32
CA LEU A 63 11.02 -2.60 -30.18
C LEU A 63 11.60 -3.99 -29.87
N ALA A 64 10.77 -4.92 -29.37
CA ALA A 64 11.15 -6.29 -29.02
C ALA A 64 11.32 -7.21 -30.24
N ALA A 65 10.63 -6.92 -31.35
CA ALA A 65 10.72 -7.67 -32.59
C ALA A 65 12.14 -7.70 -33.16
N GLY A 66 12.67 -8.89 -33.44
CA GLY A 66 14.05 -9.11 -33.91
C GLY A 66 15.13 -8.84 -32.85
N ARG A 67 14.77 -8.83 -31.56
CA ARG A 67 15.69 -8.59 -30.43
C ARG A 67 15.45 -9.49 -29.23
N LEU A 68 14.19 -9.67 -28.85
CA LEU A 68 13.75 -10.50 -27.72
C LEU A 68 12.77 -11.59 -28.17
N ASP A 69 11.89 -11.26 -29.11
CA ASP A 69 10.90 -12.16 -29.70
C ASP A 69 10.18 -13.03 -28.66
N THR A 70 10.17 -14.36 -28.81
CA THR A 70 9.69 -15.29 -27.77
C THR A 70 10.86 -15.88 -26.99
N ALA A 71 10.81 -15.74 -25.67
CA ALA A 71 11.80 -16.30 -24.75
C ALA A 71 11.17 -17.27 -23.73
N TYR A 72 12.00 -18.15 -23.17
CA TYR A 72 11.63 -19.04 -22.07
C TYR A 72 12.35 -18.58 -20.80
N ASP A 73 11.59 -18.23 -19.77
CA ASP A 73 12.07 -17.66 -18.52
C ASP A 73 11.94 -18.68 -17.38
N LEU A 74 13.00 -18.90 -16.59
CA LEU A 74 12.98 -19.84 -15.48
C LEU A 74 12.63 -19.10 -14.18
N VAL A 75 11.35 -19.13 -13.82
CA VAL A 75 10.82 -18.40 -12.67
C VAL A 75 10.90 -19.25 -11.41
N ALA A 76 11.56 -18.73 -10.37
CA ALA A 76 11.60 -19.32 -9.03
C ALA A 76 10.47 -18.74 -8.16
N THR A 77 9.52 -19.58 -7.76
CA THR A 77 8.36 -19.20 -6.94
C THR A 77 8.46 -19.87 -5.58
N PRO A 78 8.51 -19.12 -4.46
CA PRO A 78 8.55 -19.74 -3.12
C PRO A 78 7.24 -20.50 -2.85
N PRO A 79 7.23 -21.49 -1.94
CA PRO A 79 5.99 -22.10 -1.45
C PRO A 79 4.99 -21.02 -1.01
N GLN A 80 3.74 -21.13 -1.46
CA GLN A 80 2.69 -20.13 -1.22
C GLN A 80 1.70 -20.63 -0.16
N HIS A 81 1.29 -19.73 0.73
CA HIS A 81 0.10 -19.93 1.55
C HIS A 81 -1.14 -20.11 0.66
N ASP A 82 -2.17 -20.78 1.16
CA ASP A 82 -3.40 -21.10 0.44
C ASP A 82 -3.19 -22.04 -0.77
N THR A 83 -2.06 -22.75 -0.78
CA THR A 83 -1.74 -23.80 -1.77
C THR A 83 -1.24 -25.06 -1.07
N PRO A 84 -1.27 -26.24 -1.72
CA PRO A 84 -0.71 -27.47 -1.13
C PRO A 84 0.76 -27.37 -0.68
N GLY A 85 1.52 -26.40 -1.22
CA GLY A 85 2.91 -26.16 -0.82
C GLY A 85 3.09 -25.50 0.55
N GLU A 86 2.03 -25.00 1.20
CA GLU A 86 2.15 -24.33 2.51
C GLU A 86 2.60 -25.27 3.65
N THR A 87 2.44 -26.59 3.47
CA THR A 87 2.89 -27.63 4.41
C THR A 87 4.19 -28.33 3.97
N ALA A 88 4.96 -27.68 3.09
CA ALA A 88 6.22 -28.16 2.51
C ALA A 88 7.22 -28.81 3.50
N GLN A 89 7.32 -28.25 4.71
CA GLN A 89 8.17 -28.74 5.80
C GLN A 89 7.31 -29.01 7.06
N PRO A 90 6.78 -30.24 7.21
CA PRO A 90 5.89 -30.61 8.31
C PRO A 90 6.54 -30.45 9.69
N GLY A 91 5.73 -30.05 10.68
CA GLY A 91 6.19 -29.79 12.05
C GLY A 91 7.02 -28.52 12.19
N GLY A 92 7.10 -27.67 11.16
CA GLY A 92 7.84 -26.41 11.20
C GLY A 92 9.36 -26.58 11.32
N VAL A 93 9.87 -27.77 11.01
CA VAL A 93 11.30 -28.10 11.06
C VAL A 93 12.02 -27.57 9.83
N VAL A 94 13.03 -26.72 10.03
CA VAL A 94 13.77 -26.05 8.95
C VAL A 94 14.93 -26.93 8.47
N ARG A 95 14.86 -27.39 7.22
CA ARG A 95 15.88 -28.26 6.60
C ARG A 95 16.58 -27.55 5.43
N ASP A 96 17.63 -26.79 5.73
CA ASP A 96 18.43 -26.15 4.69
C ASP A 96 19.21 -27.19 3.87
N TRP A 97 19.10 -27.11 2.55
CA TRP A 97 19.85 -27.96 1.62
C TRP A 97 21.35 -27.59 1.60
N GLN A 98 21.71 -26.38 2.01
CA GLN A 98 23.11 -25.94 2.12
C GLN A 98 23.84 -26.63 3.27
N ASP A 99 23.14 -27.06 4.32
CA ASP A 99 23.69 -27.84 5.43
C ASP A 99 23.71 -29.36 5.14
N GLY A 100 23.50 -29.76 3.87
CA GLY A 100 23.65 -31.15 3.39
C GLY A 100 22.35 -31.93 3.22
N ALA A 101 21.18 -31.32 3.48
CA ALA A 101 19.91 -31.94 3.13
C ALA A 101 19.70 -32.02 1.59
N PRO A 102 18.96 -33.03 1.07
CA PRO A 102 18.63 -33.08 -0.35
C PRO A 102 17.92 -31.82 -0.83
N ALA A 103 18.29 -31.33 -2.01
CA ALA A 103 17.70 -30.14 -2.64
C ALA A 103 16.41 -30.50 -3.38
N GLU A 104 15.25 -30.20 -2.79
CA GLU A 104 13.92 -30.60 -3.27
C GLU A 104 13.05 -29.37 -3.61
N PRO A 105 12.85 -29.05 -4.91
CA PRO A 105 11.96 -27.99 -5.37
C PRO A 105 10.55 -28.12 -4.81
N GLY A 106 10.00 -27.00 -4.33
CA GLY A 106 8.69 -26.94 -3.68
C GLY A 106 8.66 -27.42 -2.23
N ARG A 107 9.80 -27.87 -1.65
CA ARG A 107 9.89 -28.32 -0.25
C ARG A 107 10.89 -27.50 0.57
N ASN A 108 12.18 -27.64 0.27
CA ASN A 108 13.26 -26.80 0.84
C ASN A 108 13.96 -25.92 -0.21
N LEU A 109 13.46 -25.95 -1.45
CA LEU A 109 13.76 -24.99 -2.51
C LEU A 109 12.45 -24.35 -3.04
N PRO A 110 12.54 -23.19 -3.71
CA PRO A 110 11.45 -22.69 -4.55
C PRO A 110 10.98 -23.72 -5.57
N ASN A 111 9.73 -23.59 -6.03
CA ASN A 111 9.30 -24.22 -7.27
C ASN A 111 9.96 -23.50 -8.45
N PHE A 112 10.40 -24.24 -9.46
CA PHE A 112 10.96 -23.66 -10.69
C PHE A 112 10.03 -23.95 -11.87
N THR A 113 9.56 -22.90 -12.54
CA THR A 113 8.61 -23.00 -13.65
C THR A 113 9.18 -22.31 -14.87
N VAL A 114 9.17 -23.00 -16.03
CA VAL A 114 9.49 -22.38 -17.32
C VAL A 114 8.27 -21.64 -17.83
N VAL A 115 8.40 -20.32 -18.02
CA VAL A 115 7.34 -19.42 -18.50
C VAL A 115 7.70 -18.92 -19.89
N GLU A 116 6.83 -19.20 -20.87
CA GLU A 116 6.98 -18.64 -22.21
C GLU A 116 6.54 -17.16 -22.25
N ARG A 117 7.40 -16.30 -22.80
CA ARG A 117 7.20 -14.85 -22.92
C ARG A 117 7.44 -14.41 -24.36
N ASP A 118 6.38 -14.39 -25.16
CA ASP A 118 6.35 -13.60 -26.40
C ASP A 118 6.29 -12.11 -26.04
N TYR A 119 7.43 -11.43 -26.20
CA TYR A 119 7.59 -10.00 -25.95
C TYR A 119 6.99 -9.11 -27.06
N THR A 120 6.82 -9.66 -28.27
CA THR A 120 6.18 -8.95 -29.39
C THR A 120 4.67 -8.78 -29.17
N ALA A 121 4.05 -9.68 -28.41
CA ALA A 121 2.62 -9.62 -28.08
C ALA A 121 2.26 -8.92 -26.75
N VAL A 122 3.21 -8.37 -25.97
CA VAL A 122 2.92 -7.74 -24.66
C VAL A 122 1.77 -6.73 -24.73
N ALA A 123 1.77 -5.83 -25.72
CA ALA A 123 0.69 -4.85 -25.87
C ALA A 123 -0.69 -5.50 -26.12
N ALA A 124 -0.75 -6.53 -26.97
CA ALA A 124 -1.99 -7.25 -27.25
C ALA A 124 -2.49 -8.05 -26.03
N LYS A 125 -1.56 -8.61 -25.25
CA LYS A 125 -1.85 -9.34 -24.00
C LYS A 125 -2.30 -8.39 -22.88
N LEU A 126 -1.73 -7.18 -22.78
CA LEU A 126 -2.14 -6.17 -21.80
C LEU A 126 -3.53 -5.58 -22.11
N ALA A 127 -3.87 -5.44 -23.39
CA ALA A 127 -5.15 -4.90 -23.86
C ALA A 127 -6.29 -5.94 -23.96
N THR A 128 -6.11 -7.17 -23.47
CA THR A 128 -7.14 -8.23 -23.56
C THR A 128 -7.21 -9.13 -22.32
N PHE A 129 -8.37 -9.75 -22.11
CA PHE A 129 -8.54 -10.81 -21.12
C PHE A 129 -7.88 -12.11 -21.61
N GLY A 130 -6.86 -12.57 -20.88
CA GLY A 130 -6.06 -13.74 -21.23
C GLY A 130 -6.81 -15.09 -21.08
N PRO A 131 -6.31 -16.16 -21.73
CA PRO A 131 -6.98 -17.46 -21.78
C PRO A 131 -7.00 -18.21 -20.44
N LEU A 132 -5.96 -18.06 -19.61
CA LEU A 132 -5.71 -18.93 -18.46
C LEU A 132 -6.84 -18.92 -17.42
N ALA A 133 -7.56 -17.81 -17.27
CA ALA A 133 -8.71 -17.72 -16.37
C ALA A 133 -9.91 -18.55 -16.86
N GLU A 134 -10.05 -18.78 -18.17
CA GLU A 134 -11.05 -19.69 -18.74
C GLU A 134 -10.57 -21.15 -18.70
N GLU A 135 -9.27 -21.39 -18.92
CA GLU A 135 -8.66 -22.72 -19.00
C GLU A 135 -8.40 -23.38 -17.63
N HIS A 136 -8.06 -22.59 -16.61
CA HIS A 136 -7.69 -23.06 -15.27
C HIS A 136 -8.59 -22.51 -14.15
N GLY A 137 -9.42 -21.52 -14.45
CA GLY A 137 -10.18 -20.77 -13.43
C GLY A 137 -9.34 -19.68 -12.75
N MET A 138 -9.92 -19.08 -11.72
CA MET A 138 -9.27 -18.08 -10.86
C MET A 138 -9.23 -18.61 -9.43
N THR A 139 -8.03 -18.76 -8.87
CA THR A 139 -7.85 -19.22 -7.49
C THR A 139 -7.63 -18.05 -6.56
N VAL A 140 -8.49 -17.93 -5.53
CA VAL A 140 -8.35 -16.95 -4.45
C VAL A 140 -8.53 -17.68 -3.11
N LYS A 141 -7.55 -17.53 -2.21
CA LYS A 141 -7.54 -18.13 -0.87
C LYS A 141 -7.89 -19.62 -0.85
N GLY A 142 -7.22 -20.37 -1.73
CA GLY A 142 -7.34 -21.83 -1.84
C GLY A 142 -8.60 -22.33 -2.55
N ILE A 143 -9.47 -21.44 -3.02
CA ILE A 143 -10.71 -21.75 -3.73
C ILE A 143 -10.61 -21.31 -5.18
N THR A 144 -10.92 -22.21 -6.13
CA THR A 144 -10.94 -21.93 -7.56
C THR A 144 -12.36 -21.78 -8.06
N VAL A 145 -12.63 -20.70 -8.80
CA VAL A 145 -13.91 -20.39 -9.47
C VAL A 145 -13.70 -20.20 -10.96
N HIS A 146 -14.69 -20.53 -11.79
CA HIS A 146 -14.57 -20.53 -13.26
C HIS A 146 -15.38 -19.39 -13.90
N PRO A 147 -14.74 -18.30 -14.36
CA PRO A 147 -15.40 -17.11 -14.90
C PRO A 147 -15.95 -17.27 -16.34
N ALA A 148 -16.40 -18.46 -16.73
CA ALA A 148 -16.84 -18.72 -18.12
C ALA A 148 -18.07 -17.88 -18.52
N ALA A 149 -18.97 -17.59 -17.58
CA ALA A 149 -20.11 -16.70 -17.80
C ALA A 149 -19.66 -15.24 -17.94
N GLU A 150 -18.75 -14.79 -17.07
CA GLU A 150 -18.17 -13.45 -17.04
C GLU A 150 -17.36 -13.18 -18.31
N ALA A 151 -16.57 -14.14 -18.76
CA ALA A 151 -15.81 -14.02 -20.00
C ALA A 151 -16.75 -13.87 -21.22
N ARG A 152 -17.89 -14.57 -21.27
CA ARG A 152 -18.92 -14.33 -22.30
C ARG A 152 -19.56 -12.95 -22.17
N TRP A 153 -19.89 -12.53 -20.95
CA TRP A 153 -20.45 -11.20 -20.68
C TRP A 153 -19.49 -10.07 -21.09
N LEU A 154 -18.20 -10.19 -20.76
CA LEU A 154 -17.15 -9.25 -21.17
C LEU A 154 -16.98 -9.17 -22.69
N ALA A 155 -17.16 -10.28 -23.43
CA ALA A 155 -17.16 -10.25 -24.89
C ALA A 155 -18.30 -9.39 -25.44
N ALA A 156 -19.50 -9.52 -24.88
CA ALA A 156 -20.66 -8.71 -25.27
C ALA A 156 -20.55 -7.25 -24.81
N ARG A 157 -19.99 -7.00 -23.61
CA ARG A 157 -19.90 -5.69 -22.97
C ARG A 157 -18.76 -4.83 -23.51
N CYS A 158 -17.60 -5.43 -23.75
CA CYS A 158 -16.34 -4.74 -24.07
C CYS A 158 -15.87 -4.96 -25.52
N GLY A 159 -16.46 -5.93 -26.22
CA GLY A 159 -16.04 -6.39 -27.53
C GLY A 159 -14.88 -7.39 -27.49
N THR A 160 -14.46 -7.85 -28.65
CA THR A 160 -13.30 -8.75 -28.83
C THR A 160 -12.28 -8.16 -29.79
N ALA A 161 -11.01 -8.55 -29.63
CA ALA A 161 -9.93 -8.05 -30.46
C ALA A 161 -10.09 -8.50 -31.92
N PRO A 162 -10.16 -7.57 -32.89
CA PRO A 162 -10.51 -7.90 -34.27
C PRO A 162 -9.38 -8.58 -35.04
N SER A 163 -8.13 -8.47 -34.57
CA SER A 163 -6.94 -9.02 -35.25
C SER A 163 -5.73 -9.12 -34.31
N GLY A 164 -4.63 -9.67 -34.80
CA GLY A 164 -3.35 -9.76 -34.07
C GLY A 164 -3.26 -10.94 -33.10
N PRO A 165 -2.18 -11.01 -32.27
CA PRO A 165 -1.90 -12.17 -31.42
C PRO A 165 -2.98 -12.52 -30.39
N ALA A 166 -3.87 -11.58 -30.08
CA ALA A 166 -4.98 -11.76 -29.15
C ALA A 166 -6.36 -11.82 -29.85
N HIS A 167 -6.42 -12.07 -31.16
CA HIS A 167 -7.67 -12.12 -31.93
C HIS A 167 -8.75 -12.97 -31.25
N GLY A 168 -9.98 -12.44 -31.16
CA GLY A 168 -11.10 -13.08 -30.49
C GLY A 168 -11.11 -12.99 -28.95
N ARG A 169 -10.02 -12.56 -28.30
CA ARG A 169 -10.00 -12.32 -26.84
C ARG A 169 -10.73 -11.03 -26.48
N ARG A 170 -11.25 -10.97 -25.26
CA ARG A 170 -12.13 -9.87 -24.79
C ARG A 170 -11.29 -8.62 -24.59
N LEU A 171 -11.75 -7.48 -25.06
CA LEU A 171 -10.99 -6.23 -24.99
C LEU A 171 -10.98 -5.63 -23.59
N LEU A 172 -9.78 -5.28 -23.13
CA LEU A 172 -9.47 -4.51 -21.92
C LEU A 172 -8.57 -3.33 -22.31
N ASP A 173 -8.87 -2.70 -23.45
CA ASP A 173 -8.10 -1.65 -24.13
C ASP A 173 -8.46 -0.22 -23.65
N THR A 174 -9.40 -0.09 -22.71
CA THR A 174 -9.72 1.14 -22.00
C THR A 174 -9.82 0.90 -20.49
N ASP A 175 -9.56 1.94 -19.70
CA ASP A 175 -9.69 1.94 -18.23
C ASP A 175 -11.10 1.52 -17.77
N VAL A 176 -12.15 2.02 -18.43
CA VAL A 176 -13.55 1.62 -18.19
C VAL A 176 -13.77 0.12 -18.39
N LYS A 177 -13.22 -0.49 -19.45
CA LYS A 177 -13.35 -1.93 -19.71
C LYS A 177 -12.58 -2.77 -18.68
N LEU A 178 -11.43 -2.27 -18.22
CA LEU A 178 -10.69 -2.90 -17.12
C LEU A 178 -11.49 -2.84 -15.81
N CYS A 179 -12.15 -1.72 -15.51
CA CYS A 179 -13.05 -1.59 -14.36
C CYS A 179 -14.24 -2.57 -14.44
N GLU A 180 -14.88 -2.69 -15.60
CA GLU A 180 -15.96 -3.68 -15.82
C GLU A 180 -15.46 -5.13 -15.65
N ALA A 181 -14.21 -5.42 -16.02
CA ALA A 181 -13.61 -6.73 -15.78
C ALA A 181 -13.32 -7.00 -14.30
N ILE A 182 -12.79 -6.03 -13.56
CA ILE A 182 -12.58 -6.14 -12.10
C ILE A 182 -13.92 -6.42 -11.40
N LEU A 183 -14.95 -5.63 -11.71
CA LEU A 183 -16.29 -5.78 -11.12
C LEU A 183 -16.96 -7.11 -11.50
N ALA A 184 -16.78 -7.56 -12.75
CA ALA A 184 -17.33 -8.84 -13.20
C ALA A 184 -16.60 -10.05 -12.58
N LEU A 185 -15.30 -9.97 -12.29
CA LEU A 185 -14.49 -11.12 -11.91
C LEU A 185 -14.34 -11.32 -10.39
N SER A 186 -14.54 -10.29 -9.55
CA SER A 186 -14.54 -10.46 -8.09
C SER A 186 -15.87 -10.99 -7.54
N GLY A 187 -15.80 -11.88 -6.54
CA GLY A 187 -16.97 -12.33 -5.79
C GLY A 187 -17.66 -11.19 -5.03
N THR A 188 -16.91 -10.21 -4.51
CA THR A 188 -17.48 -9.04 -3.81
C THR A 188 -18.47 -8.22 -4.64
N THR A 189 -18.34 -8.22 -5.97
CA THR A 189 -19.15 -7.40 -6.89
C THR A 189 -19.97 -8.23 -7.88
N ASN A 190 -19.75 -9.55 -7.92
CA ASN A 190 -20.51 -10.50 -8.72
C ASN A 190 -20.92 -11.72 -7.89
N GLY A 191 -22.19 -11.72 -7.52
CA GLY A 191 -22.90 -12.76 -6.79
C GLY A 191 -22.78 -14.16 -7.38
N ARG A 192 -22.70 -14.29 -8.72
CA ARG A 192 -22.51 -15.60 -9.37
C ARG A 192 -21.15 -16.21 -9.03
N VAL A 193 -20.11 -15.38 -8.97
CA VAL A 193 -18.74 -15.79 -8.62
C VAL A 193 -18.63 -16.05 -7.12
N ALA A 194 -19.26 -15.19 -6.28
CA ALA A 194 -19.33 -15.44 -4.85
C ALA A 194 -20.07 -16.74 -4.49
N ALA A 195 -21.21 -16.99 -5.13
CA ALA A 195 -22.00 -18.21 -4.93
C ALA A 195 -21.20 -19.47 -5.30
N GLU A 196 -20.54 -19.48 -6.46
CA GLU A 196 -19.67 -20.60 -6.86
C GLU A 196 -18.56 -20.84 -5.81
N GLY A 197 -17.89 -19.79 -5.34
CA GLY A 197 -16.86 -19.92 -4.31
C GLY A 197 -17.38 -20.38 -2.94
N PHE A 198 -18.63 -20.05 -2.58
CA PHE A 198 -19.30 -20.60 -1.41
C PHE A 198 -19.70 -22.07 -1.59
N ASP A 199 -20.14 -22.46 -2.78
CA ASP A 199 -20.41 -23.86 -3.12
C ASP A 199 -19.10 -24.70 -3.00
N ARG A 200 -17.96 -24.18 -3.47
CA ARG A 200 -16.63 -24.78 -3.25
C ARG A 200 -16.17 -24.81 -1.79
N LEU A 201 -16.52 -23.80 -0.99
CA LEU A 201 -16.27 -23.85 0.47
C LEU A 201 -17.12 -24.93 1.14
N ALA A 202 -18.34 -25.17 0.68
CA ALA A 202 -19.19 -26.26 1.17
C ALA A 202 -18.59 -27.65 0.86
N GLU A 203 -17.99 -27.83 -0.33
CA GLU A 203 -17.24 -29.06 -0.67
C GLU A 203 -16.10 -29.35 0.33
N ARG A 204 -15.36 -28.31 0.75
CA ARG A 204 -14.21 -28.45 1.68
C ARG A 204 -14.58 -28.53 3.16
N CYS A 205 -15.59 -27.78 3.58
CA CYS A 205 -15.96 -27.63 5.00
C CYS A 205 -17.18 -28.51 5.40
N GLY A 206 -17.82 -29.15 4.43
CA GLY A 206 -19.04 -29.94 4.61
C GLY A 206 -20.32 -29.11 4.46
N ALA A 207 -21.36 -29.73 3.90
CA ALA A 207 -22.65 -29.09 3.62
C ALA A 207 -23.34 -28.46 4.85
N GLY A 208 -23.11 -29.02 6.04
CA GLY A 208 -23.64 -28.52 7.32
C GLY A 208 -23.08 -27.18 7.80
N ALA A 209 -22.13 -26.58 7.08
CA ALA A 209 -21.56 -25.27 7.39
C ALA A 209 -22.45 -24.08 6.94
N GLY A 210 -23.51 -24.33 6.19
CA GLY A 210 -24.49 -23.30 5.82
C GLY A 210 -24.03 -22.31 4.72
N PHE A 211 -22.96 -22.63 3.99
CA PHE A 211 -22.50 -21.79 2.87
C PHE A 211 -23.52 -21.68 1.73
N ALA A 212 -24.36 -22.69 1.51
CA ALA A 212 -25.43 -22.64 0.51
C ALA A 212 -26.41 -21.46 0.74
N GLY A 213 -26.68 -21.10 2.01
CA GLY A 213 -27.50 -19.93 2.34
C GLY A 213 -26.80 -18.61 2.06
N LEU A 214 -25.46 -18.55 2.22
CA LEU A 214 -24.66 -17.38 1.82
C LEU A 214 -24.57 -17.26 0.29
N ALA A 215 -24.39 -18.38 -0.41
CA ALA A 215 -24.36 -18.45 -1.86
C ALA A 215 -25.67 -17.92 -2.46
N GLU A 216 -26.81 -18.38 -1.94
CA GLU A 216 -28.13 -17.95 -2.42
C GLU A 216 -28.41 -16.47 -2.12
N ALA A 217 -28.07 -15.99 -0.91
CA ALA A 217 -28.28 -14.59 -0.52
C ALA A 217 -27.53 -13.57 -1.38
N VAL A 218 -26.49 -13.98 -2.13
CA VAL A 218 -25.72 -13.09 -3.01
C VAL A 218 -25.89 -13.38 -4.50
N ARG A 219 -26.39 -14.57 -4.89
CA ARG A 219 -26.31 -15.15 -6.24
C ARG A 219 -26.67 -14.20 -7.40
N GLU A 220 -27.69 -13.37 -7.22
CA GLU A 220 -28.22 -12.47 -8.25
C GLU A 220 -27.49 -11.12 -8.36
N GLY A 221 -26.69 -10.74 -7.36
CA GLY A 221 -26.04 -9.43 -7.33
C GLY A 221 -24.99 -9.27 -8.43
N ARG A 222 -25.02 -8.15 -9.16
CA ARG A 222 -23.93 -7.74 -10.06
C ARG A 222 -23.81 -6.23 -10.07
N VAL A 223 -22.61 -5.73 -9.80
CA VAL A 223 -22.25 -4.32 -9.95
C VAL A 223 -21.62 -4.12 -11.33
N VAL A 224 -22.06 -3.10 -12.08
CA VAL A 224 -21.36 -2.63 -13.30
C VAL A 224 -20.78 -1.24 -13.07
N PHE A 225 -19.81 -0.84 -13.88
CA PHE A 225 -19.06 0.42 -13.67
C PHE A 225 -19.97 1.66 -13.62
N SER A 226 -21.02 1.70 -14.44
CA SER A 226 -22.00 2.82 -14.41
C SER A 226 -22.72 2.94 -13.07
N ASP A 227 -22.93 1.85 -12.33
CA ASP A 227 -23.57 1.90 -11.01
C ASP A 227 -22.70 2.67 -10.01
N THR A 228 -21.38 2.40 -10.04
CA THR A 228 -20.38 3.01 -9.14
C THR A 228 -20.09 4.47 -9.48
N GLN A 229 -20.42 4.91 -10.70
CA GLN A 229 -20.44 6.32 -11.10
C GLN A 229 -21.71 7.05 -10.64
N ASN A 230 -22.87 6.37 -10.69
CA ASN A 230 -24.15 6.94 -10.26
C ASN A 230 -24.21 7.14 -8.74
N ARG A 231 -23.63 6.22 -7.96
CA ARG A 231 -23.48 6.29 -6.49
C ARG A 231 -22.46 5.25 -6.00
N PRO A 232 -21.90 5.39 -4.79
CA PRO A 232 -21.23 4.27 -4.12
C PRO A 232 -22.17 3.06 -4.00
N VAL A 233 -21.70 1.88 -4.40
CA VAL A 233 -22.48 0.63 -4.42
C VAL A 233 -21.99 -0.28 -3.31
N GLN A 234 -22.90 -0.84 -2.52
CA GLN A 234 -22.53 -1.77 -1.45
C GLN A 234 -22.09 -3.12 -2.05
N VAL A 235 -20.95 -3.64 -1.60
CA VAL A 235 -20.42 -4.94 -2.01
C VAL A 235 -21.14 -6.09 -1.31
N GLY A 236 -21.18 -7.25 -1.96
CA GLY A 236 -21.77 -8.48 -1.43
C GLY A 236 -20.81 -9.27 -0.54
N THR A 237 -21.40 -10.15 0.28
CA THR A 237 -20.65 -11.16 1.04
C THR A 237 -19.96 -12.13 0.07
N SER A 238 -18.67 -12.42 0.28
CA SER A 238 -17.86 -13.22 -0.64
C SER A 238 -16.95 -14.21 0.09
N PHE A 239 -16.71 -15.38 -0.52
CA PHE A 239 -15.78 -16.41 -0.07
C PHE A 239 -14.33 -15.90 0.09
N GLU A 240 -14.00 -14.84 -0.66
CA GLU A 240 -12.73 -14.11 -0.67
C GLU A 240 -12.42 -13.46 0.70
N TRP A 241 -13.42 -13.27 1.56
CA TRP A 241 -13.29 -12.58 2.85
C TRP A 241 -13.70 -13.45 4.04
N SER A 242 -13.55 -12.92 5.25
CA SER A 242 -13.83 -13.63 6.51
C SER A 242 -15.10 -13.13 7.22
N GLY A 243 -15.62 -11.97 6.83
CA GLY A 243 -16.87 -11.42 7.36
C GLY A 243 -18.03 -11.47 6.36
N LYS A 244 -19.26 -11.38 6.87
CA LYS A 244 -20.48 -11.19 6.07
C LYS A 244 -21.17 -9.86 6.36
N GLU A 245 -21.64 -9.23 5.29
CA GLU A 245 -22.67 -8.18 5.28
C GLU A 245 -24.05 -8.82 5.05
N ALA A 246 -25.08 -8.35 5.74
CA ALA A 246 -26.47 -8.76 5.56
C ALA A 246 -27.42 -7.64 6.00
N PRO A 247 -28.71 -7.62 5.59
CA PRO A 247 -29.62 -6.49 5.84
C PRO A 247 -29.82 -6.11 7.32
N ASP A 248 -29.57 -7.03 8.24
CA ASP A 248 -29.74 -6.93 9.69
C ASP A 248 -28.46 -6.57 10.45
N ARG A 249 -27.30 -6.47 9.79
CA ARG A 249 -25.99 -6.28 10.43
C ARG A 249 -25.01 -5.47 9.58
N ARG A 250 -23.84 -5.18 10.13
CA ARG A 250 -22.66 -4.69 9.40
C ARG A 250 -21.57 -5.76 9.31
N TYR A 251 -20.62 -5.57 8.41
CA TYR A 251 -19.43 -6.39 8.30
C TYR A 251 -18.71 -6.46 9.66
N ALA A 252 -18.40 -7.67 10.08
CA ALA A 252 -17.39 -7.90 11.10
C ALA A 252 -16.52 -9.08 10.64
N PRO A 253 -15.18 -8.97 10.73
CA PRO A 253 -14.28 -10.00 10.25
C PRO A 253 -14.47 -11.30 11.04
N PHE A 254 -14.06 -12.41 10.43
CA PHE A 254 -14.13 -13.76 10.98
C PHE A 254 -15.53 -14.30 11.31
N THR A 255 -16.61 -13.60 10.96
CA THR A 255 -17.99 -14.09 11.18
C THR A 255 -18.36 -15.27 10.29
N ILE A 256 -17.73 -15.41 9.12
CA ILE A 256 -17.79 -16.66 8.35
C ILE A 256 -17.04 -17.79 9.07
N ASN A 257 -15.93 -17.50 9.75
CA ASN A 257 -15.20 -18.50 10.52
C ASN A 257 -15.95 -18.96 11.78
N THR A 258 -16.53 -18.04 12.55
CA THR A 258 -17.22 -18.36 13.81
C THR A 258 -18.62 -18.92 13.59
N GLU A 259 -19.41 -18.34 12.69
CA GLU A 259 -20.83 -18.71 12.51
C GLU A 259 -21.01 -19.86 11.51
N HIS A 260 -20.16 -19.93 10.48
CA HIS A 260 -20.20 -20.98 9.44
C HIS A 260 -19.07 -22.02 9.58
N ARG A 261 -18.33 -22.00 10.69
CA ARG A 261 -17.26 -22.96 11.02
C ARG A 261 -16.16 -23.09 9.95
N LYS A 262 -15.97 -22.08 9.08
CA LYS A 262 -14.81 -22.02 8.15
C LYS A 262 -13.52 -22.05 8.99
N PRO A 263 -12.62 -23.02 8.83
CA PRO A 263 -11.33 -23.00 9.53
C PRO A 263 -10.58 -21.69 9.27
N TRP A 264 -9.80 -21.22 10.25
CA TRP A 264 -8.77 -20.24 9.97
C TRP A 264 -7.66 -20.92 9.18
N HIS A 265 -7.01 -20.19 8.28
CA HIS A 265 -5.95 -20.73 7.43
C HIS A 265 -4.64 -20.77 8.25
N THR A 266 -4.60 -21.67 9.22
CA THR A 266 -3.51 -21.91 10.17
C THR A 266 -3.37 -23.42 10.39
N LEU A 267 -2.21 -23.87 10.90
CA LEU A 267 -1.94 -25.29 11.14
C LEU A 267 -3.03 -26.02 11.98
N THR A 268 -3.64 -25.31 12.93
CA THR A 268 -4.68 -25.84 13.81
C THR A 268 -6.12 -25.62 13.32
N GLY A 269 -6.30 -24.93 12.18
CA GLY A 269 -7.61 -24.50 11.69
C GLY A 269 -8.26 -23.40 12.54
N ARG A 270 -7.52 -22.78 13.46
CA ARG A 270 -8.01 -21.93 14.57
C ARG A 270 -7.16 -20.66 14.74
N GLN A 271 -7.62 -19.74 15.59
CA GLN A 271 -6.76 -18.65 16.07
C GLN A 271 -5.56 -19.25 16.81
N HIS A 272 -4.36 -19.05 16.27
CA HIS A 272 -3.18 -19.85 16.59
C HIS A 272 -2.23 -19.07 17.51
N PHE A 273 -2.26 -19.37 18.80
CA PHE A 273 -1.47 -18.67 19.82
C PHE A 273 -0.15 -19.38 20.17
N SER A 274 -0.01 -20.66 19.83
CA SER A 274 1.20 -21.46 20.06
C SER A 274 1.83 -21.75 18.70
N LEU A 275 3.07 -21.31 18.47
CA LEU A 275 3.75 -21.44 17.18
C LEU A 275 4.97 -22.37 17.34
N ASP A 276 4.87 -23.53 16.71
CA ASP A 276 5.74 -24.70 16.86
C ASP A 276 6.88 -24.80 15.84
N HIS A 277 7.06 -23.76 15.01
CA HIS A 277 8.14 -23.69 14.02
C HIS A 277 9.51 -23.41 14.66
N ASP A 278 10.59 -24.02 14.15
CA ASP A 278 11.95 -23.95 14.73
C ASP A 278 12.39 -22.52 15.04
N TRP A 279 12.15 -21.59 14.11
CA TRP A 279 12.47 -20.17 14.30
C TRP A 279 11.67 -19.51 15.42
N MET A 280 10.41 -19.90 15.62
CA MET A 280 9.60 -19.36 16.73
C MET A 280 10.11 -19.89 18.07
N ALA A 281 10.66 -21.11 18.09
CA ALA A 281 11.35 -21.68 19.25
C ALA A 281 12.68 -20.96 19.52
N GLU A 282 13.58 -20.90 18.53
CA GLU A 282 14.91 -20.27 18.63
C GLU A 282 14.83 -18.81 19.09
N TYR A 283 13.92 -18.02 18.51
CA TYR A 283 13.75 -16.62 18.90
C TYR A 283 12.94 -16.43 20.19
N GLY A 284 12.36 -17.49 20.78
CA GLY A 284 11.56 -17.43 22.02
C GLY A 284 10.20 -16.72 21.84
N GLU A 285 9.54 -16.95 20.71
CA GLU A 285 8.27 -16.32 20.31
C GLU A 285 7.14 -17.35 20.05
N GLN A 286 7.30 -18.59 20.53
CA GLN A 286 6.28 -19.63 20.42
C GLN A 286 4.95 -19.24 21.06
N LEU A 287 4.97 -18.35 22.06
CA LEU A 287 3.79 -17.73 22.67
C LEU A 287 3.93 -16.20 22.64
N PRO A 288 2.82 -15.44 22.72
CA PRO A 288 2.87 -13.99 22.87
C PRO A 288 3.63 -13.59 24.16
N VAL A 289 4.71 -12.85 24.01
CA VAL A 289 5.55 -12.36 25.11
C VAL A 289 5.84 -10.86 24.96
N TYR A 290 6.10 -10.18 26.07
CA TYR A 290 6.64 -8.82 26.02
C TYR A 290 8.06 -8.83 25.43
N ARG A 291 8.31 -7.90 24.51
CA ARG A 291 9.66 -7.58 23.99
C ARG A 291 9.89 -6.09 24.16
N PRO A 292 10.97 -5.66 24.84
CA PRO A 292 11.34 -4.25 24.84
C PRO A 292 11.75 -3.80 23.42
N PRO A 293 11.69 -2.49 23.14
CA PRO A 293 12.30 -1.92 21.94
C PRO A 293 13.79 -2.29 21.84
N LEU A 294 14.31 -2.40 20.61
CA LEU A 294 15.74 -2.64 20.38
C LEU A 294 16.58 -1.45 20.86
N ASP A 295 17.70 -1.75 21.50
CA ASP A 295 18.71 -0.77 21.88
C ASP A 295 19.63 -0.48 20.67
N PHE A 296 19.30 0.61 19.97
CA PHE A 296 20.05 1.07 18.80
C PHE A 296 21.43 1.63 19.16
N THR A 297 21.61 2.16 20.38
CA THR A 297 22.87 2.70 20.89
C THR A 297 23.88 1.57 21.05
N ALA A 298 23.48 0.51 21.78
CA ALA A 298 24.29 -0.69 21.95
C ALA A 298 24.57 -1.42 20.62
N MET A 299 23.59 -1.48 19.70
CA MET A 299 23.77 -2.13 18.39
C MET A 299 24.69 -1.36 17.43
N GLN A 300 24.79 -0.02 17.55
CA GLN A 300 25.61 0.81 16.66
C GLN A 300 26.95 1.20 17.26
N GLY A 301 27.18 0.96 18.55
CA GLY A 301 28.37 1.41 19.25
C GLY A 301 28.46 2.95 19.34
N THR A 302 27.34 3.64 19.21
CA THR A 302 27.28 5.09 19.43
C THR A 302 27.39 5.37 20.93
N ALA A 303 28.33 6.23 21.33
CA ALA A 303 28.22 6.85 22.63
C ALA A 303 26.97 7.76 22.62
N PRO A 304 26.22 7.84 23.74
CA PRO A 304 25.33 8.98 23.97
C PRO A 304 26.12 10.28 23.78
N ALA A 305 25.45 11.35 23.34
CA ALA A 305 26.15 12.61 23.15
C ALA A 305 26.89 13.04 24.43
N ASP A 306 28.19 13.29 24.32
CA ASP A 306 29.00 13.86 25.40
C ASP A 306 28.34 15.16 25.90
N GLY A 307 28.41 15.41 27.21
CA GLY A 307 27.58 16.38 27.95
C GLY A 307 27.80 17.87 27.65
N ASP A 308 28.19 18.24 26.43
CA ASP A 308 28.04 19.60 25.92
C ASP A 308 26.55 20.00 25.92
N SER A 309 26.26 21.16 26.49
CA SER A 309 24.94 21.63 26.95
C SER A 309 23.91 21.98 25.86
N HIS A 310 24.02 21.40 24.66
CA HIS A 310 23.22 21.72 23.48
C HIS A 310 22.74 20.50 22.70
N SER A 311 22.66 19.34 23.35
CA SER A 311 22.07 18.14 22.75
C SER A 311 21.31 17.26 23.75
N VAL A 312 20.28 16.58 23.24
CA VAL A 312 19.51 15.55 23.96
C VAL A 312 19.46 14.27 23.15
N THR A 313 19.42 13.12 23.84
CA THR A 313 19.15 11.81 23.24
C THR A 313 17.66 11.51 23.35
N VAL A 314 16.98 11.29 22.22
CA VAL A 314 15.51 11.13 22.18
C VAL A 314 15.04 9.95 21.33
N ARG A 315 13.93 9.35 21.78
CA ARG A 315 13.18 8.40 20.99
C ARG A 315 12.44 9.11 19.86
N TYR A 316 12.79 8.74 18.63
CA TYR A 316 12.22 9.32 17.42
C TYR A 316 11.03 8.52 16.90
N LEU A 317 9.84 9.12 16.89
CA LEU A 317 8.61 8.50 16.40
C LEU A 317 8.06 9.26 15.19
N THR A 318 7.47 8.52 14.25
CA THR A 318 6.98 9.07 12.97
C THR A 318 5.48 8.77 12.74
N PRO A 319 4.57 9.26 13.61
CA PRO A 319 3.13 9.06 13.44
C PRO A 319 2.62 9.75 12.17
N HIS A 320 1.49 9.31 11.62
CA HIS A 320 0.93 9.90 10.40
C HIS A 320 0.49 11.36 10.59
N SER A 321 0.76 12.17 9.57
CA SER A 321 0.48 13.61 9.53
C SER A 321 -1.01 13.92 9.62
N LYS A 322 -1.35 15.07 10.22
CA LYS A 322 -2.69 15.67 10.12
C LYS A 322 -2.89 16.47 8.83
N TRP A 323 -1.79 16.95 8.25
CA TRP A 323 -1.78 17.95 7.17
C TRP A 323 -1.37 17.37 5.81
N SER A 324 -1.27 16.04 5.71
CA SER A 324 -0.91 15.32 4.48
C SER A 324 -1.31 13.85 4.60
N ILE A 325 -1.42 13.16 3.47
CA ILE A 325 -1.56 11.71 3.41
C ILE A 325 -0.23 11.16 2.89
N HIS A 326 0.64 10.71 3.81
CA HIS A 326 2.07 10.52 3.52
C HIS A 326 2.68 11.83 2.95
N SER A 327 3.39 11.77 1.83
CA SER A 327 3.85 12.96 1.08
C SER A 327 2.73 13.69 0.35
N GLU A 328 1.61 13.03 0.03
CA GLU A 328 0.54 13.66 -0.76
C GLU A 328 -0.06 14.83 0.02
N TYR A 329 -0.26 15.95 -0.67
CA TYR A 329 -0.58 17.27 -0.09
C TYR A 329 0.52 17.94 0.75
N GLN A 330 1.73 17.40 0.92
CA GLN A 330 2.78 18.11 1.68
C GLN A 330 3.15 19.45 1.04
N GLU A 331 3.38 19.53 -0.27
CA GLU A 331 3.65 20.82 -0.92
C GLU A 331 2.40 21.68 -1.17
N ASN A 332 1.20 21.20 -0.81
CA ASN A 332 -0.03 21.94 -1.06
C ASN A 332 -0.04 23.22 -0.20
N LEU A 333 -0.15 24.38 -0.86
CA LEU A 333 -0.06 25.68 -0.20
C LEU A 333 -1.10 25.86 0.92
N LEU A 334 -2.31 25.32 0.78
CA LEU A 334 -3.34 25.38 1.81
C LEU A 334 -2.90 24.57 3.04
N MET A 335 -2.40 23.35 2.85
CA MET A 335 -1.91 22.53 3.96
C MET A 335 -0.68 23.14 4.63
N GLN A 336 0.23 23.70 3.84
CA GLN A 336 1.41 24.41 4.36
C GLN A 336 1.02 25.65 5.19
N THR A 337 -0.02 26.38 4.77
CA THR A 337 -0.56 27.56 5.49
C THR A 337 -1.30 27.19 6.78
N LEU A 338 -2.04 26.06 6.78
CA LEU A 338 -2.74 25.55 7.97
C LEU A 338 -1.80 24.83 8.96
N ALA A 339 -0.65 24.34 8.49
CA ALA A 339 0.42 23.77 9.29
C ALA A 339 1.40 24.87 9.74
N ARG A 340 2.72 24.62 9.60
CA ARG A 340 3.78 25.60 9.89
C ARG A 340 4.69 25.88 8.67
N GLY A 341 4.24 25.67 7.43
CA GLY A 341 5.00 26.05 6.24
C GLY A 341 6.36 25.35 6.04
N GLY A 342 6.48 24.08 6.46
CA GLY A 342 7.64 23.23 6.17
C GLY A 342 7.82 22.11 7.20
N PRO A 343 8.89 21.30 7.09
CA PRO A 343 9.18 20.23 8.03
C PRO A 343 9.35 20.71 9.48
N VAL A 344 8.73 19.97 10.39
CA VAL A 344 8.76 20.20 11.84
C VAL A 344 9.01 18.91 12.64
N ILE A 345 9.68 19.08 13.78
CA ILE A 345 9.87 18.08 14.84
C ILE A 345 9.20 18.60 16.12
N TRP A 346 8.28 17.82 16.69
CA TRP A 346 7.64 18.14 17.96
C TRP A 346 8.46 17.57 19.12
N MET A 347 8.64 18.35 20.17
CA MET A 347 9.44 18.02 21.36
C MET A 347 8.80 18.55 22.64
N SER A 348 9.21 18.02 23.80
CA SER A 348 8.75 18.50 25.10
C SER A 348 9.33 19.88 25.42
N VAL A 349 8.76 20.56 26.42
CA VAL A 349 9.31 21.82 26.93
C VAL A 349 10.69 21.60 27.54
N ALA A 350 10.85 20.54 28.35
CA ALA A 350 12.11 20.23 29.01
C ALA A 350 13.22 19.84 28.02
N ASP A 351 12.92 19.06 26.97
CA ASP A 351 13.91 18.72 25.94
C ASP A 351 14.36 19.97 25.18
N ALA A 352 13.43 20.90 24.90
CA ALA A 352 13.71 22.15 24.19
C ALA A 352 14.56 23.11 25.05
N GLU A 353 14.23 23.25 26.34
CA GLU A 353 15.01 24.02 27.31
C GLU A 353 16.43 23.44 27.48
N ALA A 354 16.57 22.12 27.61
CA ALA A 354 17.84 21.43 27.78
C ALA A 354 18.82 21.60 26.61
N VAL A 355 18.33 21.98 25.42
CA VAL A 355 19.17 22.28 24.25
C VAL A 355 19.21 23.77 23.87
N GLY A 356 18.41 24.61 24.52
CA GLY A 356 18.29 26.04 24.22
C GLY A 356 17.44 26.37 22.98
N ALA A 357 16.47 25.52 22.61
CA ALA A 357 15.57 25.75 21.47
C ALA A 357 14.30 26.50 21.90
N ALA A 358 13.95 27.59 21.21
CA ALA A 358 12.62 28.17 21.29
C ALA A 358 11.63 27.46 20.35
N ASP A 359 10.33 27.73 20.53
CA ASP A 359 9.33 27.25 19.58
C ASP A 359 9.57 27.83 18.18
N ASN A 360 9.47 26.97 17.16
CA ASN A 360 9.75 27.29 15.74
C ASN A 360 11.23 27.54 15.36
N ASP A 361 12.20 27.38 16.27
CA ASP A 361 13.64 27.41 15.93
C ASP A 361 14.08 26.25 15.05
N TRP A 362 15.19 26.41 14.31
CA TRP A 362 15.77 25.35 13.48
C TRP A 362 16.58 24.35 14.32
N VAL A 363 16.19 23.08 14.25
CA VAL A 363 16.85 21.95 14.90
C VAL A 363 17.33 20.93 13.87
N GLU A 364 18.42 20.23 14.18
CA GLU A 364 19.00 19.17 13.35
C GLU A 364 19.02 17.86 14.15
N ALA A 365 18.24 16.88 13.69
CA ALA A 365 18.24 15.54 14.25
C ALA A 365 19.25 14.66 13.49
N VAL A 366 20.11 13.97 14.24
CA VAL A 366 21.27 13.23 13.73
C VAL A 366 21.37 11.84 14.34
N ASN A 367 21.78 10.87 13.53
CA ASN A 367 22.32 9.57 13.96
C ASN A 367 23.21 8.99 12.83
N PRO A 368 23.86 7.82 12.99
CA PRO A 368 24.75 7.26 11.97
C PRO A 368 24.11 7.00 10.60
N ASN A 369 22.77 6.91 10.50
CA ASN A 369 22.08 6.73 9.22
C ASN A 369 22.01 8.02 8.40
N GLY A 370 21.97 9.19 9.06
CA GLY A 370 21.81 10.45 8.37
C GLY A 370 21.33 11.61 9.23
N VAL A 371 20.78 12.63 8.56
CA VAL A 371 20.52 13.94 9.14
C VAL A 371 19.25 14.56 8.57
N VAL A 372 18.41 15.09 9.45
CA VAL A 372 17.19 15.83 9.13
C VAL A 372 17.29 17.24 9.73
N VAL A 373 16.84 18.25 8.97
CA VAL A 373 16.74 19.63 9.46
C VAL A 373 15.29 20.08 9.36
N ALA A 374 14.75 20.58 10.47
CA ALA A 374 13.34 20.93 10.63
C ALA A 374 13.20 22.05 11.66
N ARG A 375 11.99 22.60 11.84
CA ARG A 375 11.71 23.52 12.95
C ARG A 375 11.10 22.83 14.15
N ALA A 376 11.41 23.31 15.35
CA ALA A 376 10.81 22.84 16.58
C ALA A 376 9.31 23.16 16.64
N VAL A 377 8.54 22.26 17.24
CA VAL A 377 7.22 22.55 17.79
C VAL A 377 7.26 22.15 19.26
N VAL A 378 7.49 23.13 20.12
CA VAL A 378 7.62 22.90 21.56
C VAL A 378 6.23 22.78 22.16
N SER A 379 5.95 21.69 22.86
CA SER A 379 4.60 21.44 23.37
C SER A 379 4.57 20.57 24.62
N HIS A 380 3.82 21.00 25.64
CA HIS A 380 3.61 20.27 26.89
C HIS A 380 2.97 18.87 26.69
N ARG A 381 2.36 18.60 25.53
CA ARG A 381 1.78 17.29 25.20
C ARG A 381 2.83 16.22 24.84
N MET A 382 4.07 16.64 24.61
CA MET A 382 5.17 15.75 24.27
C MET A 382 5.88 15.32 25.56
N PRO A 383 6.01 14.01 25.83
CA PRO A 383 6.77 13.55 26.99
C PRO A 383 8.28 13.79 26.76
N PRO A 384 9.06 14.12 27.81
CA PRO A 384 10.51 14.23 27.73
C PRO A 384 11.19 12.99 27.14
N GLY A 385 12.33 13.17 26.47
CA GLY A 385 13.06 12.10 25.81
C GLY A 385 12.35 11.48 24.59
N THR A 386 11.29 12.12 24.07
CA THR A 386 10.55 11.63 22.89
C THR A 386 10.18 12.77 21.94
N VAL A 387 10.45 12.57 20.64
CA VAL A 387 10.10 13.53 19.59
C VAL A 387 9.21 12.91 18.52
N PHE A 388 8.28 13.70 17.97
CA PHE A 388 7.50 13.30 16.80
C PHE A 388 7.93 14.10 15.56
N MET A 389 8.40 13.40 14.53
CA MET A 389 8.40 13.96 13.18
C MET A 389 7.28 13.31 12.38
N TYR A 390 6.18 14.03 12.17
CA TYR A 390 5.05 13.49 11.41
C TYR A 390 5.49 12.91 10.06
N HIS A 391 4.96 11.72 9.75
CA HIS A 391 5.39 10.84 8.67
C HIS A 391 5.37 11.55 7.31
N VAL A 392 6.48 11.39 6.58
CA VAL A 392 6.74 11.95 5.24
C VAL A 392 6.46 13.45 5.14
N GLN A 393 7.20 14.25 5.90
CA GLN A 393 7.40 15.67 5.56
C GLN A 393 8.51 15.77 4.50
N GLU A 394 8.16 16.37 3.35
CA GLU A 394 8.99 16.32 2.14
C GLU A 394 10.16 17.31 2.15
N ARG A 395 11.25 16.96 1.45
CA ARG A 395 12.49 17.79 1.46
C ARG A 395 12.49 18.98 0.50
N LEU A 396 11.37 19.23 -0.17
CA LEU A 396 11.28 20.23 -1.25
C LEU A 396 10.99 21.63 -0.72
N VAL A 397 10.02 21.74 0.20
CA VAL A 397 9.55 23.00 0.78
C VAL A 397 10.30 23.29 2.07
N ASN A 398 10.89 24.50 2.17
CA ASN A 398 11.46 25.05 3.41
C ASN A 398 12.39 24.06 4.17
N VAL A 399 13.42 23.53 3.48
CA VAL A 399 14.48 22.72 4.10
C VAL A 399 15.85 23.36 3.83
N PRO A 400 16.56 23.86 4.85
CA PRO A 400 17.87 24.48 4.71
C PRO A 400 18.98 23.43 4.52
N ARG A 401 20.23 23.89 4.47
CA ARG A 401 21.39 23.01 4.52
C ARG A 401 21.65 22.55 5.96
N SER A 402 21.90 21.26 6.11
CA SER A 402 22.44 20.63 7.30
C SER A 402 23.85 21.17 7.59
N GLN A 403 24.14 21.43 8.87
CA GLN A 403 25.47 21.84 9.29
C GLN A 403 26.41 20.64 9.40
N ALA A 404 25.90 19.51 9.90
CA ALA A 404 26.64 18.26 9.98
C ALA A 404 27.14 17.74 8.61
N THR A 405 26.46 18.05 7.50
CA THR A 405 26.79 17.50 6.17
C THR A 405 27.05 18.52 5.06
N GLY A 406 26.76 19.81 5.28
CA GLY A 406 26.79 20.86 4.25
C GLY A 406 25.78 20.71 3.10
N ARG A 407 24.97 19.63 3.10
CA ARG A 407 23.98 19.29 2.07
C ARG A 407 22.58 19.69 2.54
N ARG A 408 21.60 19.77 1.62
CA ARG A 408 20.19 19.99 2.04
C ARG A 408 19.75 18.86 2.99
N GLY A 409 19.06 19.23 4.08
CA GLY A 409 18.48 18.27 5.02
C GLY A 409 17.63 17.21 4.31
N ARG A 410 17.63 15.98 4.82
CA ARG A 410 16.85 14.88 4.25
C ARG A 410 15.47 14.78 4.91
N VAL A 411 14.64 13.89 4.38
CA VAL A 411 13.32 13.54 4.94
C VAL A 411 13.46 12.67 6.19
N HIS A 412 12.37 12.55 6.97
CA HIS A 412 12.29 11.77 8.21
C HIS A 412 12.99 10.39 8.21
N ASN A 413 12.89 9.62 7.12
CA ASN A 413 13.51 8.30 6.97
C ASN A 413 15.04 8.31 6.79
N ALA A 414 15.70 9.48 6.79
CA ALA A 414 17.16 9.54 6.82
C ALA A 414 17.75 9.14 8.18
N LEU A 415 16.93 9.08 9.23
CA LEU A 415 17.31 8.63 10.57
C LEU A 415 16.93 7.17 10.82
N THR A 416 16.29 6.50 9.85
CA THR A 416 15.82 5.13 9.98
C THR A 416 16.61 4.19 9.06
N ARG A 417 16.64 2.91 9.43
CA ARG A 417 17.24 1.83 8.65
C ARG A 417 16.32 0.62 8.70
N LEU A 418 16.25 -0.14 7.61
CA LEU A 418 15.55 -1.42 7.59
C LEU A 418 16.30 -2.43 8.48
N LEU A 419 15.63 -2.90 9.52
CA LEU A 419 15.99 -4.10 10.28
C LEU A 419 14.91 -5.16 10.02
N ILE A 420 15.33 -6.36 9.63
CA ILE A 420 14.42 -7.49 9.41
C ILE A 420 14.34 -8.27 10.72
N LYS A 421 13.11 -8.51 11.19
CA LYS A 421 12.85 -9.45 12.29
C LYS A 421 12.78 -10.86 11.70
N PRO A 422 13.65 -11.81 12.09
CA PRO A 422 13.68 -13.14 11.47
C PRO A 422 12.33 -13.87 11.53
N THR A 423 11.60 -13.81 12.65
CA THR A 423 10.27 -14.42 12.76
C THR A 423 9.20 -13.79 11.85
N GLY A 424 9.42 -12.59 11.30
CA GLY A 424 8.57 -12.00 10.26
C GLY A 424 8.91 -12.45 8.84
N ASP A 425 10.04 -13.12 8.64
CA ASP A 425 10.60 -13.55 7.35
C ASP A 425 10.66 -15.09 7.26
N GLY A 426 9.73 -15.77 7.95
CA GLY A 426 9.68 -17.21 8.26
C GLY A 426 9.54 -18.18 7.07
N ALA A 427 9.96 -17.76 5.88
CA ALA A 427 10.06 -18.57 4.66
C ALA A 427 11.49 -18.55 4.05
N ARG A 428 12.51 -18.00 4.73
CA ARG A 428 13.88 -17.89 4.19
C ARG A 428 14.99 -18.12 5.23
N PRO A 429 15.88 -19.12 5.08
CA PRO A 429 17.18 -19.07 5.76
C PRO A 429 18.05 -17.93 5.19
N VAL A 430 17.96 -16.73 5.79
CA VAL A 430 18.90 -15.64 5.53
C VAL A 430 20.09 -15.77 6.47
N ARG A 431 20.96 -16.74 6.18
CA ARG A 431 22.30 -16.78 6.77
C ARG A 431 23.13 -15.69 6.09
N LEU A 432 23.43 -14.60 6.78
CA LEU A 432 24.38 -13.60 6.29
C LEU A 432 25.75 -14.29 6.10
N PRO A 433 26.34 -14.30 4.88
CA PRO A 433 27.62 -14.95 4.65
C PRO A 433 28.73 -14.17 5.37
N GLY A 434 29.25 -14.70 6.47
CA GLY A 434 30.38 -14.13 7.21
C GLY A 434 30.53 -14.57 8.66
N ALA A 435 29.45 -14.96 9.35
CA ALA A 435 29.51 -15.29 10.78
C ALA A 435 29.72 -16.80 11.03
N ARG A 436 30.97 -17.27 10.96
CA ARG A 436 31.42 -18.40 11.77
C ARG A 436 32.05 -17.84 13.06
N PRO A 437 31.80 -18.42 14.25
CA PRO A 437 32.57 -18.09 15.44
C PRO A 437 33.94 -18.78 15.34
N ALA A 438 34.85 -18.16 14.60
CA ALA A 438 36.28 -18.44 14.69
C ALA A 438 36.92 -17.29 15.49
N GLY A 439 37.75 -17.62 16.47
CA GLY A 439 38.47 -16.62 17.25
C GLY A 439 39.44 -15.81 16.40
N HIS A 440 39.81 -14.64 16.93
CA HIS A 440 40.94 -13.77 16.59
C HIS A 440 41.65 -13.91 15.22
N ASP A 441 41.76 -12.76 14.56
CA ASP A 441 42.72 -12.42 13.49
C ASP A 441 42.52 -13.07 12.11
N ALA A 442 41.83 -12.35 11.22
CA ALA A 442 42.34 -11.95 9.89
C ALA A 442 41.24 -11.34 8.98
N LEU A 443 41.07 -10.01 9.00
CA LEU A 443 40.33 -9.30 7.96
C LEU A 443 41.05 -8.01 7.51
N ARG A 444 42.08 -8.19 6.67
CA ARG A 444 42.53 -7.19 5.69
C ARG A 444 42.79 -7.88 4.36
N ALA A 445 42.54 -7.14 3.28
CA ALA A 445 42.70 -7.53 1.87
C ALA A 445 41.75 -8.63 1.36
N LEU A 446 40.63 -8.22 0.78
CA LEU A 446 40.15 -8.70 -0.53
C LEU A 446 38.99 -7.83 -1.04
N ALA A 447 39.35 -6.70 -1.66
CA ALA A 447 38.46 -5.91 -2.49
C ALA A 447 39.24 -5.52 -3.77
N LEU A 448 38.52 -5.43 -4.90
CA LEU A 448 39.01 -5.12 -6.27
C LEU A 448 39.70 -6.28 -7.01
N GLN A 449 38.99 -6.94 -7.94
CA GLN A 449 39.12 -6.71 -9.40
C GLN A 449 38.14 -7.59 -10.22
N PRO A 450 37.73 -7.16 -11.44
CA PRO A 450 36.84 -7.93 -12.32
C PRO A 450 37.52 -8.49 -13.59
N ALA A 451 37.24 -9.76 -13.92
CA ALA A 451 37.40 -10.38 -15.25
C ALA A 451 36.55 -11.68 -15.30
N GLY A 452 36.07 -12.22 -16.43
CA GLY A 452 36.18 -11.75 -17.80
C GLY A 452 36.80 -12.74 -18.81
N ALA A 453 36.34 -14.00 -18.95
CA ALA A 453 36.60 -14.82 -20.15
C ALA A 453 35.79 -16.14 -20.30
N ARG A 454 35.19 -16.31 -21.50
CA ARG A 454 35.19 -17.49 -22.39
C ARG A 454 34.82 -18.91 -21.89
N LEU A 455 33.68 -19.38 -22.39
CA LEU A 455 33.48 -20.63 -23.17
C LEU A 455 34.60 -21.69 -23.18
N HIS A 456 34.25 -22.93 -22.81
CA HIS A 456 34.75 -24.14 -23.47
C HIS A 456 33.69 -25.25 -23.53
N ARG A 457 33.69 -26.02 -24.64
CA ARG A 457 32.82 -27.19 -24.88
C ARG A 457 33.46 -28.49 -24.39
N SER A 458 32.61 -29.51 -24.22
CA SER A 458 32.84 -30.98 -24.18
C SER A 458 32.44 -31.62 -22.83
N ARG A 459 31.98 -32.88 -22.76
CA ARG A 459 31.79 -33.92 -23.80
C ARG A 459 30.61 -34.84 -23.40
N ARG A 460 30.01 -35.53 -24.37
CA ARG A 460 28.99 -36.58 -24.11
C ARG A 460 29.65 -37.80 -23.44
N LEU A 461 28.95 -38.45 -22.52
CA LEU A 461 29.05 -39.91 -22.35
C LEU A 461 27.65 -40.50 -22.15
N SER A 462 27.46 -41.67 -22.74
CA SER A 462 26.25 -42.47 -22.81
C SER A 462 26.31 -43.65 -21.84
N GLY A 463 25.14 -44.15 -21.42
CA GLY A 463 24.95 -45.59 -21.26
C GLY A 463 24.19 -46.01 -20.00
N PRO A 464 23.23 -46.94 -20.08
CA PRO A 464 22.29 -47.22 -18.98
C PRO A 464 22.61 -48.52 -18.23
N ALA A 465 22.06 -48.66 -17.03
CA ALA A 465 21.83 -49.95 -16.38
C ALA A 465 20.49 -49.97 -15.63
N VAL A 466 19.71 -51.02 -15.87
CA VAL A 466 18.43 -51.33 -15.21
C VAL A 466 18.71 -52.24 -14.02
N HIS A 467 18.00 -52.11 -12.89
CA HIS A 467 17.66 -53.28 -12.06
C HIS A 467 16.36 -53.10 -11.28
N ARG A 468 15.71 -54.24 -10.98
CA ARG A 468 14.35 -54.38 -10.44
C ARG A 468 14.29 -54.37 -8.90
N LEU A 469 13.07 -54.14 -8.41
CA LEU A 469 12.56 -54.42 -7.05
C LEU A 469 12.95 -55.82 -6.52
N PRO A 470 12.86 -56.01 -5.18
CA PRO A 470 11.74 -56.83 -4.70
C PRO A 470 10.95 -56.23 -3.51
N LEU A 471 9.75 -56.78 -3.30
CA LEU A 471 8.85 -56.54 -2.17
C LEU A 471 9.11 -57.54 -1.03
N ALA A 472 8.97 -57.11 0.23
CA ALA A 472 8.60 -57.96 1.36
C ALA A 472 8.00 -57.11 2.50
N GLY A 473 7.06 -57.67 3.28
CA GLY A 473 6.29 -56.95 4.29
C GLY A 473 6.79 -57.12 5.74
N PRO A 474 5.90 -57.38 6.71
CA PRO A 474 5.53 -56.31 7.64
C PRO A 474 5.77 -56.64 9.13
N GLY A 475 5.79 -55.59 9.97
CA GLY A 475 5.57 -55.72 11.41
C GLY A 475 6.32 -54.70 12.26
N HIS A 476 5.57 -53.87 13.01
CA HIS A 476 5.61 -53.79 14.48
C HIS A 476 4.63 -52.72 14.96
N ALA A 477 4.10 -52.87 16.18
CA ALA A 477 3.00 -52.06 16.71
C ALA A 477 3.32 -51.49 18.10
N LEU A 478 2.54 -50.46 18.47
CA LEU A 478 2.38 -49.85 19.81
C LEU A 478 3.53 -48.94 20.32
N PRO A 479 3.27 -48.04 21.29
CA PRO A 479 2.03 -47.84 22.06
C PRO A 479 1.41 -46.43 22.02
N ALA A 480 0.15 -46.34 22.48
CA ALA A 480 -0.60 -45.09 22.68
C ALA A 480 -0.26 -44.41 24.02
N PRO A 481 -0.33 -43.07 24.12
CA PRO A 481 -0.11 -42.34 25.37
C PRO A 481 -1.36 -42.33 26.29
N ARG A 482 -1.09 -42.24 27.61
CA ARG A 482 -2.08 -42.36 28.69
C ARG A 482 -2.98 -41.13 28.82
N GLN A 483 -4.26 -41.36 29.13
CA GLN A 483 -5.18 -40.31 29.57
C GLN A 483 -4.88 -39.89 31.02
N HIS A 484 -4.58 -38.62 31.27
CA HIS A 484 -4.62 -38.04 32.61
C HIS A 484 -5.94 -37.31 32.86
N ARG A 485 -6.64 -37.75 33.92
CA ARG A 485 -7.97 -37.30 34.32
C ARG A 485 -7.85 -36.11 35.27
N VAL A 486 -7.92 -34.88 34.76
CA VAL A 486 -7.95 -33.66 35.60
C VAL A 486 -9.35 -33.44 36.15
N ARG A 487 -9.46 -33.27 37.47
CA ARG A 487 -10.73 -32.98 38.16
C ARG A 487 -11.23 -31.58 37.79
N ARG A 488 -12.55 -31.43 37.67
CA ARG A 488 -13.20 -30.12 37.66
C ARG A 488 -13.24 -29.58 39.08
N GLU A 489 -12.58 -28.45 39.32
CA GLU A 489 -12.97 -27.54 40.42
C GLU A 489 -13.62 -26.31 39.80
N ALA A 490 -14.77 -25.93 40.37
CA ALA A 490 -15.53 -24.76 39.94
C ALA A 490 -15.26 -23.62 40.92
N THR A 491 -14.60 -22.57 40.46
CA THR A 491 -14.45 -21.32 41.20
C THR A 491 -15.18 -20.18 40.49
N ARG A 492 -15.92 -19.40 41.28
CA ARG A 492 -16.89 -18.41 40.82
C ARG A 492 -16.20 -17.16 40.29
N CYS A 493 -16.72 -16.58 39.21
CA CYS A 493 -16.52 -15.15 38.93
C CYS A 493 -17.25 -14.31 39.99
N PRO A 494 -16.60 -13.29 40.58
CA PRO A 494 -17.30 -12.20 41.24
C PRO A 494 -17.69 -11.13 40.21
N ALA A 495 -18.98 -10.79 40.17
CA ALA A 495 -19.48 -9.62 39.47
C ALA A 495 -19.98 -8.60 40.49
N THR A 496 -19.39 -7.41 40.49
CA THR A 496 -19.84 -6.18 41.17
C THR A 496 -18.96 -5.03 40.67
N ALA A 497 -19.36 -3.78 40.57
CA ALA A 497 -20.63 -3.08 40.36
C ALA A 497 -20.27 -1.58 40.44
N ALA A 498 -20.81 -0.78 39.52
CA ALA A 498 -21.03 0.67 39.58
C ALA A 498 -20.17 1.59 40.50
N ARG A 499 -19.69 2.70 39.92
CA ARG A 499 -19.98 4.02 40.51
C ARG A 499 -20.04 5.15 39.48
N THR A 500 -21.20 5.77 39.41
CA THR A 500 -21.50 7.03 38.71
C THR A 500 -20.87 8.20 39.45
N ALA A 501 -20.44 9.26 38.74
CA ALA A 501 -20.11 10.55 39.36
C ALA A 501 -20.59 11.71 38.48
N THR A 502 -21.56 12.46 39.01
CA THR A 502 -22.08 13.72 38.44
C THR A 502 -21.34 14.89 39.06
N VAL A 503 -20.94 15.90 38.27
CA VAL A 503 -20.45 17.18 38.81
C VAL A 503 -21.03 18.34 37.99
N THR A 504 -21.63 19.32 38.69
CA THR A 504 -22.15 20.56 38.10
C THR A 504 -21.65 21.78 38.85
N CYS A 505 -21.09 22.72 38.07
CA CYS A 505 -21.06 24.18 38.24
C CYS A 505 -20.46 24.84 39.52
N GLY A 506 -19.51 25.76 39.27
CA GLY A 506 -19.12 26.84 40.20
C GLY A 506 -18.20 27.88 39.54
N ARG A 507 -18.64 29.14 39.47
CA ARG A 507 -17.86 30.38 39.16
C ARG A 507 -18.04 31.34 40.35
N PRO A 508 -17.05 32.19 40.71
CA PRO A 508 -17.00 33.57 40.17
C PRO A 508 -15.53 34.14 40.11
N ASP A 509 -15.20 35.41 39.79
CA ASP A 509 -15.95 36.55 39.21
C ASP A 509 -15.16 37.26 38.06
N ARG A 510 -14.51 38.41 38.33
CA ARG A 510 -13.98 39.40 37.35
C ARG A 510 -12.75 40.17 37.87
N ILE A 511 -11.86 40.57 36.95
CA ILE A 511 -11.10 41.85 36.99
C ILE A 511 -11.12 42.49 35.58
N ARG A 512 -11.05 43.83 35.49
CA ARG A 512 -11.22 44.67 34.28
C ARG A 512 -9.92 45.34 33.80
N SER A 513 -9.77 45.49 32.48
CA SER A 513 -9.31 46.71 31.77
C SER A 513 -9.88 46.62 30.33
N ARG A 514 -10.59 47.60 29.73
CA ARG A 514 -10.30 49.01 29.37
C ARG A 514 -9.11 49.18 28.41
N TYR A 515 -9.39 49.23 27.11
CA TYR A 515 -9.24 50.46 26.32
C TYR A 515 -10.21 50.48 25.11
N ALA A 516 -10.46 51.68 24.58
CA ALA A 516 -11.42 52.04 23.52
C ALA A 516 -10.72 52.06 22.13
N SER A 517 -11.32 52.29 20.95
CA SER A 517 -12.70 52.23 20.41
C SER A 517 -12.59 52.47 18.88
N GLY A 518 -13.44 51.86 18.05
CA GLY A 518 -13.50 52.17 16.61
C GLY A 518 -14.77 51.63 15.98
N SER A 519 -15.55 52.47 15.30
CA SER A 519 -16.98 52.27 15.06
C SER A 519 -17.40 52.12 13.59
N SER A 520 -18.26 51.13 13.30
CA SER A 520 -19.34 51.16 12.29
C SER A 520 -20.16 49.85 12.39
N THR A 521 -21.40 49.84 12.91
CA THR A 521 -22.69 49.89 12.15
C THR A 521 -22.82 48.86 11.00
N SER A 522 -23.92 48.13 10.72
CA SER A 522 -25.20 47.74 11.39
C SER A 522 -26.07 46.98 10.34
N ALA A 523 -26.95 46.00 10.56
CA ALA A 523 -27.44 45.20 11.71
C ALA A 523 -28.10 43.86 11.17
N PRO A 524 -28.52 42.87 11.98
CA PRO A 524 -28.80 41.50 11.50
C PRO A 524 -30.29 41.11 11.35
N VAL A 525 -30.59 40.02 10.61
CA VAL A 525 -31.93 39.40 10.55
C VAL A 525 -31.91 37.87 10.78
N ARG A 526 -32.40 37.48 11.97
CA ARG A 526 -33.18 36.29 12.36
C ARG A 526 -32.84 34.89 11.81
N ARG A 527 -32.42 34.01 12.73
CA ARG A 527 -32.91 32.61 12.79
C ARG A 527 -34.33 32.59 13.38
N ALA A 528 -35.14 31.62 12.95
CA ALA A 528 -36.37 31.22 13.65
C ALA A 528 -36.38 29.68 13.80
N SER A 529 -37.01 29.21 14.88
CA SER A 529 -37.07 27.79 15.27
C SER A 529 -38.48 27.45 15.72
N SER A 530 -38.99 26.26 15.35
CA SER A 530 -40.20 25.70 15.94
C SER A 530 -40.15 24.17 15.96
N LYS A 531 -40.40 23.59 17.14
CA LYS A 531 -40.75 22.17 17.31
C LYS A 531 -42.28 22.05 17.24
N ALA A 532 -42.78 20.96 16.65
CA ALA A 532 -44.03 20.31 17.07
C ALA A 532 -44.05 18.86 16.56
N SER A 533 -44.74 17.98 17.27
CA SER A 533 -44.80 16.54 17.05
C SER A 533 -46.25 16.07 16.84
N THR A 534 -46.46 15.07 15.98
CA THR A 534 -47.55 14.08 16.13
C THR A 534 -47.30 12.87 15.23
N ALA A 535 -47.90 11.72 15.56
CA ALA A 535 -47.68 10.43 14.90
C ALA A 535 -48.95 9.93 14.19
N SER A 536 -48.78 9.11 13.14
CA SER A 536 -49.69 8.01 12.74
C SER A 536 -49.15 7.28 11.50
N SER A 537 -49.63 6.05 11.27
CA SER A 537 -49.01 5.03 10.40
C SER A 537 -49.69 4.96 8.98
N PRO A 538 -49.43 3.96 8.10
CA PRO A 538 -49.26 4.20 6.66
C PRO A 538 -50.49 3.92 5.78
N PRO A 539 -50.47 4.33 4.50
CA PRO A 539 -51.38 3.82 3.47
C PRO A 539 -50.89 2.50 2.84
N ALA A 540 -51.85 1.71 2.36
CA ALA A 540 -51.67 0.32 1.95
C ALA A 540 -51.37 0.12 0.45
N ARG A 541 -51.10 -1.14 0.11
CA ARG A 541 -51.01 -1.66 -1.27
C ARG A 541 -52.26 -1.31 -2.10
N VAL A 542 -52.05 -0.96 -3.37
CA VAL A 542 -53.06 -1.13 -4.43
C VAL A 542 -52.51 -2.08 -5.48
N SER A 543 -53.27 -3.11 -5.83
CA SER A 543 -52.94 -4.02 -6.93
C SER A 543 -53.68 -3.61 -8.19
N ALA A 544 -53.00 -3.63 -9.34
CA ALA A 544 -53.67 -3.69 -10.63
C ALA A 544 -52.88 -4.62 -11.56
N ARG A 545 -53.49 -5.77 -11.91
CA ARG A 545 -53.05 -6.55 -13.06
C ARG A 545 -53.61 -5.88 -14.33
N ASN A 546 -52.84 -5.83 -15.40
CA ASN A 546 -53.26 -6.32 -16.71
C ASN A 546 -52.06 -6.43 -17.66
N ALA A 547 -52.07 -7.50 -18.45
CA ALA A 547 -51.06 -7.80 -19.47
C ALA A 547 -51.70 -7.65 -20.88
N PRO A 548 -51.07 -8.10 -21.98
CA PRO A 548 -50.33 -7.18 -22.83
C PRO A 548 -50.90 -7.09 -24.27
N THR A 549 -50.52 -6.04 -25.00
CA THR A 549 -50.80 -5.90 -26.44
C THR A 549 -49.51 -5.83 -27.27
N ARG A 550 -49.49 -6.61 -28.35
CA ARG A 550 -48.42 -6.75 -29.35
C ARG A 550 -49.04 -7.45 -30.58
N PRO A 551 -48.44 -7.37 -31.78
CA PRO A 551 -48.01 -6.17 -32.52
C PRO A 551 -48.62 -6.13 -33.94
N ALA A 552 -48.44 -5.02 -34.67
CA ALA A 552 -48.67 -5.03 -36.12
C ALA A 552 -47.81 -3.99 -36.86
N ARG A 553 -46.81 -4.46 -37.62
CA ARG A 553 -46.82 -4.43 -39.10
C ARG A 553 -45.49 -4.89 -39.68
N SER A 554 -45.59 -5.69 -40.74
CA SER A 554 -44.53 -5.98 -41.70
C SER A 554 -44.66 -5.07 -42.93
N VAL A 555 -43.57 -4.91 -43.68
CA VAL A 555 -43.41 -5.23 -45.12
C VAL A 555 -42.16 -4.53 -45.67
N ALA A 556 -41.42 -5.22 -46.54
CA ALA A 556 -40.17 -4.76 -47.14
C ALA A 556 -40.39 -3.90 -48.42
N GLY A 557 -39.35 -3.19 -48.87
CA GLY A 557 -39.37 -2.51 -50.17
C GLY A 557 -38.07 -1.80 -50.51
N SER A 558 -37.35 -2.28 -51.52
CA SER A 558 -36.09 -1.69 -51.99
C SER A 558 -36.30 -0.55 -53.00
N ARG A 559 -35.37 0.42 -53.07
CA ARG A 559 -34.59 0.77 -54.29
C ARG A 559 -33.60 1.92 -54.05
N ALA A 560 -32.64 2.06 -54.97
CA ALA A 560 -31.49 2.95 -54.88
C ALA A 560 -31.48 4.05 -55.96
N THR A 561 -30.92 5.22 -55.63
CA THR A 561 -30.25 6.21 -56.52
C THR A 561 -29.57 7.22 -55.59
N SER A 562 -28.23 7.42 -55.57
CA SER A 562 -27.34 7.98 -56.60
C SER A 562 -27.52 9.49 -56.84
N LEU A 563 -26.64 10.29 -56.23
CA LEU A 563 -26.20 11.65 -56.62
C LEU A 563 -24.99 12.01 -55.69
N ARG A 564 -23.74 11.70 -56.05
CA ARG A 564 -22.78 12.46 -56.88
C ARG A 564 -22.49 13.91 -56.44
N THR A 565 -21.18 14.18 -56.31
CA THR A 565 -20.48 15.48 -56.40
C THR A 565 -20.74 16.51 -55.28
N SER A 566 -19.77 17.32 -54.82
CA SER A 566 -18.44 17.61 -55.39
C SER A 566 -17.38 17.86 -54.30
N ALA A 567 -16.12 17.58 -54.64
CA ALA A 567 -14.95 18.18 -53.97
C ALA A 567 -14.46 19.37 -54.81
N ARG A 568 -13.96 20.42 -54.16
CA ARG A 568 -13.07 21.40 -54.80
C ARG A 568 -11.87 21.73 -53.90
N ARG A 569 -10.68 21.40 -54.40
CA ARG A 569 -9.42 22.09 -54.07
C ARG A 569 -9.24 23.26 -55.05
N CYS A 570 -8.53 24.29 -54.61
CA CYS A 570 -7.60 25.20 -55.33
C CYS A 570 -7.47 26.50 -54.51
N ALA A 571 -6.44 27.34 -54.62
CA ALA A 571 -5.04 27.14 -55.01
C ALA A 571 -4.25 28.45 -54.71
N SER A 572 -3.11 28.31 -54.03
CA SER A 572 -1.79 28.93 -54.31
C SER A 572 -1.57 30.44 -54.54
N THR A 573 -0.39 30.87 -54.04
CA THR A 573 0.51 32.01 -54.39
C THR A 573 0.47 33.25 -53.49
N ARG A 574 1.54 34.04 -53.29
CA ARG A 574 3.02 33.90 -53.15
C ARG A 574 3.57 35.35 -53.07
N SER A 575 4.28 35.75 -52.01
CA SER A 575 5.19 36.93 -51.94
C SER A 575 5.76 37.01 -50.50
N THR A 576 7.04 36.91 -50.12
CA THR A 576 8.37 37.49 -50.49
C THR A 576 8.80 38.77 -49.72
N SER A 577 10.02 38.71 -49.15
CA SER A 577 10.82 39.78 -48.49
C SER A 577 10.31 40.32 -47.12
N ALA A 578 11.12 40.88 -46.21
CA ALA A 578 12.56 40.71 -45.88
C ALA A 578 12.83 41.32 -44.46
N ARG A 579 14.02 41.10 -43.88
CA ARG A 579 14.46 41.68 -42.57
C ARG A 579 14.72 43.20 -42.65
N PRO A 580 14.92 43.86 -41.48
CA PRO A 580 16.25 44.44 -41.24
C PRO A 580 16.83 44.17 -39.84
N SER A 581 18.08 44.60 -39.62
CA SER A 581 18.88 44.29 -38.43
C SER A 581 19.98 45.33 -38.11
N VAL A 582 20.03 45.78 -36.83
CA VAL A 582 21.21 46.24 -36.05
C VAL A 582 21.93 47.56 -36.45
N VAL A 583 22.70 48.12 -35.49
CA VAL A 583 23.74 49.21 -35.55
C VAL A 583 23.23 50.65 -35.29
N SER A 584 23.94 51.61 -34.64
CA SER A 584 24.82 51.69 -33.43
C SER A 584 25.21 53.18 -33.14
N ARG A 585 25.96 53.47 -32.05
CA ARG A 585 26.71 54.72 -31.71
C ARG A 585 25.90 55.97 -31.26
N SER A 586 26.44 56.93 -30.46
CA SER A 586 27.52 56.94 -29.44
C SER A 586 27.60 58.29 -28.70
N THR A 587 28.11 58.31 -27.45
CA THR A 587 28.79 59.45 -26.72
C THR A 587 28.02 60.77 -26.49
N THR A 588 27.99 61.34 -25.28
CA THR A 588 29.04 62.26 -24.75
C THR A 588 29.00 62.39 -23.20
N SER A 589 30.14 62.80 -22.62
CA SER A 589 30.51 62.93 -21.19
C SER A 589 29.75 63.96 -20.33
N ARG A 590 29.60 63.66 -19.02
CA ARG A 590 30.02 64.58 -17.94
C ARG A 590 30.40 63.85 -16.63
N ARG A 591 31.47 64.33 -15.99
CA ARG A 591 31.97 63.98 -14.64
C ARG A 591 31.10 64.72 -13.57
N LEU A 592 31.18 64.56 -12.24
CA LEU A 592 32.09 63.87 -11.30
C LEU A 592 31.38 63.82 -9.91
N CYS A 593 31.60 62.78 -9.09
CA CYS A 593 31.82 62.79 -7.63
C CYS A 593 31.40 61.46 -6.98
N GLY A 594 32.27 60.92 -6.12
CA GLY A 594 32.07 59.62 -5.49
C GLY A 594 31.56 59.72 -4.05
N LEU A 595 30.78 58.72 -3.66
CA LEU A 595 30.53 58.34 -2.27
C LEU A 595 30.48 56.81 -2.24
N GLY A 596 31.55 56.19 -1.76
CA GLY A 596 31.61 54.74 -1.65
C GLY A 596 30.96 54.23 -0.36
N ARG A 597 30.28 53.08 -0.41
CA ARG A 597 30.48 51.97 0.55
C ARG A 597 29.64 50.73 0.24
N ARG A 598 30.27 49.58 0.47
CA ARG A 598 29.71 48.27 0.89
C ARG A 598 28.79 47.55 -0.11
N SER A 599 29.41 46.59 -0.82
CA SER A 599 28.73 45.38 -1.29
C SER A 599 28.13 44.60 -0.11
N THR A 600 26.81 44.44 -0.08
CA THR A 600 26.13 43.49 0.80
C THR A 600 26.24 42.08 0.22
N SER A 601 27.22 41.32 0.69
CA SER A 601 27.23 39.86 0.49
C SER A 601 25.99 39.27 1.16
N PRO A 602 25.29 38.27 0.58
CA PRO A 602 24.15 37.64 1.24
C PRO A 602 24.62 36.98 2.54
N ALA A 603 24.08 37.44 3.66
CA ALA A 603 24.43 36.92 4.97
C ALA A 603 24.13 35.42 5.03
N ALA A 604 25.18 34.61 5.22
CA ALA A 604 25.00 33.24 5.64
C ALA A 604 24.35 33.27 7.02
N LEU A 605 23.10 32.79 7.13
CA LEU A 605 22.48 32.54 8.42
C LEU A 605 23.31 31.49 9.14
N SER A 606 24.16 31.95 10.06
CA SER A 606 24.82 31.14 11.06
C SER A 606 23.77 30.66 12.05
N LEU A 607 22.97 29.69 11.63
CA LEU A 607 22.02 29.01 12.49
C LEU A 607 22.81 28.40 13.66
N SER A 608 22.43 28.69 14.89
CA SER A 608 22.83 27.89 16.05
C SER A 608 22.05 26.58 15.97
N THR A 609 22.52 25.65 15.14
CA THR A 609 21.80 24.42 14.83
C THR A 609 21.96 23.43 15.97
N ILE A 610 20.90 23.34 16.75
CA ILE A 610 20.78 22.48 17.91
C ILE A 610 20.72 21.02 17.47
N ARG A 611 21.56 20.18 18.08
CA ARG A 611 21.70 18.76 17.72
C ARG A 611 20.82 17.89 18.60
N ILE A 612 19.92 17.16 17.97
CA ILE A 612 19.13 16.12 18.63
C ILE A 612 19.78 14.78 18.26
N ALA A 613 20.41 14.12 19.22
CA ALA A 613 20.85 12.75 19.05
C ALA A 613 19.61 11.85 19.04
N VAL A 614 19.43 11.07 17.98
CA VAL A 614 18.31 10.13 17.88
C VAL A 614 18.81 8.74 18.24
N ASP A 615 18.56 8.35 19.48
CA ASP A 615 18.91 7.04 20.01
C ASP A 615 17.87 6.54 21.04
N GLY A 616 17.91 5.23 21.32
CA GLY A 616 16.78 4.48 21.87
C GLY A 616 16.31 4.87 23.28
N PHE A 617 17.18 5.45 24.12
CA PHE A 617 16.89 5.77 25.52
C PHE A 617 17.93 6.70 26.19
N PRO A 618 17.51 7.62 27.08
CA PRO A 618 18.29 8.10 28.22
C PRO A 618 17.76 7.51 29.55
N PRO A 619 18.57 7.44 30.63
CA PRO A 619 18.44 6.40 31.66
C PRO A 619 17.30 6.58 32.69
N SER A 620 16.87 5.42 33.22
CA SER A 620 16.19 5.19 34.50
C SER A 620 15.00 6.07 34.91
N ILE A 621 13.80 5.47 34.87
CA ILE A 621 12.84 5.60 35.99
C ILE A 621 12.74 4.23 36.66
N ALA A 622 13.76 3.90 37.46
CA ALA A 622 13.71 2.77 38.38
C ALA A 622 13.10 3.23 39.71
N ALA A 623 11.78 3.45 39.72
CA ALA A 623 11.05 3.85 40.92
C ALA A 623 10.69 2.62 41.77
N SER A 624 11.54 2.33 42.75
CA SER A 624 11.31 1.56 43.98
C SER A 624 10.20 0.48 43.97
N ALA A 625 10.61 -0.78 43.77
CA ALA A 625 9.84 -1.97 44.13
C ALA A 625 10.74 -2.99 44.84
N ALA A 626 11.40 -2.56 45.91
CA ALA A 626 12.35 -3.36 46.69
C ALA A 626 12.19 -3.18 48.21
N SER A 627 10.98 -3.44 48.72
CA SER A 627 10.76 -3.89 50.10
C SER A 627 9.28 -4.23 50.31
N LEU A 628 8.97 -5.52 50.47
CA LEU A 628 7.93 -6.05 51.36
C LEU A 628 7.93 -7.59 51.23
N SER A 629 8.88 -8.20 51.92
CA SER A 629 8.76 -9.58 52.37
C SER A 629 7.72 -9.64 53.50
N GLY A 630 6.73 -10.52 53.37
CA GLY A 630 5.70 -10.80 54.37
C GLY A 630 4.91 -12.03 53.95
#